data_AF-A0A3D5SW84-F1
#
_entry.id   AF-A0A3D5SW84-F1
#
_cell.length_a   1.000
_cell.length_b   1.000
_cell.length_c   1.000
_cell.angle_alpha   90.00
_cell.angle_beta   90.00
_cell.angle_gamma   90.00
#
_symmetry.space_group_name_H-M   'P 1'
#
loop_
_entity.id
_entity.type
_entity.pdbx_description
1 polymer ?
#
loop_
_entity_poly.entity_id
_entity_poly.type
_entity_poly.pdbx_seq_one_letter_code
_entity_poly.pdbx_strand_id
1 'polypeptide(L)' 'QVSRGELAGHLRQAQERDPKQAVVIAADRNVRYQAVLEVMDELQKQQVARIGLLVQQGR' A
#
# COMPACT_ATOMS: atom_id res chain seq x y z
N GLN A 1 9.18 10.03 2.71
CA GLN A 1 9.03 8.89 1.78
C GLN A 1 9.57 7.67 2.50
N VAL A 2 8.83 6.57 2.52
CA VAL A 2 9.28 5.30 3.10
C VAL A 2 9.95 4.51 1.98
N SER A 3 11.15 3.99 2.20
CA SER A 3 11.81 3.13 1.21
C SER A 3 11.13 1.76 1.12
N ARG A 4 11.31 1.03 0.01
CA ARG A 4 10.71 -0.32 -0.15
C ARG A 4 11.12 -1.28 0.98
N GLY A 5 12.35 -1.18 1.49
CA GLY A 5 12.81 -2.00 2.61
C GLY A 5 12.13 -1.65 3.93
N GLU A 6 11.86 -0.37 4.17
CA GLU A 6 11.17 0.10 5.39
C GLU A 6 9.66 -0.19 5.34
N LEU A 7 9.06 -0.22 4.14
CA LEU A 7 7.64 -0.51 3.94
C LEU A 7 7.26 -1.87 4.53
N ALA A 8 8.11 -2.89 4.32
CA ALA A 8 7.87 -4.22 4.88
C ALA A 8 7.89 -4.25 6.41
N GLY A 9 8.84 -3.54 7.02
CA GLY A 9 8.92 -3.41 8.48
C GLY A 9 7.71 -2.69 9.07
N HIS A 10 7.26 -1.62 8.40
CA HIS A 10 6.08 -0.87 8.82
C HIS A 10 4.78 -1.66 8.68
N LEU A 11 4.63 -2.42 7.58
CA LEU A 11 3.47 -3.29 7.37
C LEU A 11 3.42 -4.40 8.40
N ARG A 12 4.56 -5.01 8.73
CA ARG A 12 4.65 -6.04 9.77
C ARG A 12 4.26 -5.49 11.15
N GLN A 13 4.80 -4.33 11.55
CA GLN A 13 4.42 -3.68 12.81
C GLN A 13 2.93 -3.30 12.86
N ALA A 14 2.38 -2.84 11.73
CA ALA A 14 0.96 -2.53 11.63
C ALA A 14 0.10 -3.80 11.77
N GLN A 15 0.48 -4.90 11.11
CA GLN A 15 -0.20 -6.19 11.22
C GLN A 15 -0.07 -6.83 12.61
N GLU A 16 1.07 -6.68 13.28
CA GLU A 16 1.25 -7.13 14.67
C GLU A 16 0.31 -6.39 15.64
N ARG A 17 0.03 -5.11 15.36
CA ARG A 17 -0.95 -4.32 16.13
C ARG A 17 -2.39 -4.65 15.77
N ASP A 18 -2.70 -4.77 14.49
CA ASP A 18 -4.02 -5.16 13.98
C ASP A 18 -3.88 -5.93 12.65
N PRO A 19 -4.03 -7.27 12.67
CA PRO A 19 -3.94 -8.10 11.48
C PRO A 19 -5.01 -7.78 10.43
N LYS A 20 -6.08 -7.09 10.81
CA LYS A 20 -7.20 -6.73 9.93
C LYS A 20 -7.06 -5.31 9.37
N GLN A 21 -6.01 -4.59 9.71
CA GLN A 21 -5.82 -3.21 9.30
C GLN A 21 -5.78 -3.11 7.77
N ALA A 22 -6.65 -2.26 7.23
CA ALA A 22 -6.70 -2.02 5.80
C ALA A 22 -5.59 -1.04 5.39
N VAL A 23 -4.91 -1.35 4.29
CA VAL A 23 -3.88 -0.48 3.70
C VAL A 23 -4.50 0.23 2.50
N VAL A 24 -4.34 1.55 2.44
CA VAL A 24 -4.86 2.37 1.34
C VAL A 24 -3.70 2.94 0.54
N ILE A 25 -3.70 2.71 -0.76
CA ILE A 25 -2.75 3.29 -1.70
C ILE A 25 -3.34 4.61 -2.18
N ALA A 26 -2.76 5.72 -1.75
CA ALA A 26 -3.09 7.04 -2.31
C ALA A 26 -2.25 7.27 -3.57
N ALA A 27 -2.91 7.41 -4.72
CA ALA A 27 -2.27 7.67 -5.99
C ALA A 27 -2.84 8.93 -6.65
N ASP A 28 -1.96 9.72 -7.26
CA ASP A 28 -2.35 10.83 -8.14
C ASP A 28 -2.97 10.27 -9.44
N ARG A 29 -3.88 11.01 -10.07
CA ARG A 29 -4.48 10.63 -11.37
C ARG A 29 -3.41 10.39 -12.45
N ASN A 30 -2.26 11.08 -12.38
CA ASN A 30 -1.17 10.91 -13.33
C ASN A 30 -0.30 9.67 -13.06
N VAL A 31 -0.58 8.92 -11.99
CA VAL A 31 0.17 7.69 -11.72
C VAL A 31 -0.11 6.67 -12.81
N ARG A 32 0.95 6.02 -13.28
CA ARG A 32 0.84 4.94 -14.26
C ARG A 32 0.19 3.75 -13.56
N TYR A 33 -0.80 3.14 -14.20
CA TYR A 33 -1.45 1.92 -13.73
C TYR A 33 -0.44 0.83 -13.32
N GLN A 34 0.67 0.71 -14.05
CA GLN A 34 1.79 -0.18 -13.74
C GLN A 34 2.33 0.00 -12.31
N ALA A 35 2.49 1.25 -11.86
CA ALA A 35 3.03 1.55 -10.54
C ALA A 35 2.04 1.14 -9.42
N VAL A 36 0.74 1.23 -9.67
CA VAL A 36 -0.29 0.75 -8.74
C VAL A 36 -0.22 -0.77 -8.62
N LEU A 37 -0.10 -1.47 -9.74
CA LEU A 37 0.01 -2.93 -9.75
C LEU A 37 1.25 -3.42 -9.00
N GLU A 38 2.40 -2.78 -9.17
CA GLU A 38 3.62 -3.13 -8.43
C GLU A 38 3.45 -3.00 -6.91
N VAL A 39 2.77 -1.94 -6.45
CA VAL A 39 2.50 -1.75 -5.02
C VAL A 39 1.48 -2.77 -4.52
N MET A 40 0.44 -3.08 -5.31
CA MET A 40 -0.53 -4.12 -4.96
C MET A 40 0.11 -5.49 -4.83
N ASP A 41 1.02 -5.85 -5.73
CA ASP A 41 1.76 -7.12 -5.69
C ASP A 41 2.65 -7.21 -4.44
N GLU A 42 3.35 -6.12 -4.10
CA GLU A 42 4.15 -6.04 -2.87
C GLU A 42 3.29 -6.21 -1.61
N LEU A 43 2.14 -5.55 -1.55
CA LEU A 43 1.21 -5.67 -0.42
C LEU A 43 0.59 -7.08 -0.32
N GLN A 44 0.27 -7.72 -1.44
CA GLN A 44 -0.20 -9.11 -1.47
C GLN A 44 0.86 -10.08 -0.98
N LYS A 45 2.12 -9.93 -1.40
CA LYS A 45 3.24 -10.75 -0.91
C LYS A 45 3.41 -10.66 0.61
N GLN A 46 3.05 -9.52 1.18
CA GLN A 46 3.08 -9.30 2.63
C GLN A 46 1.77 -9.68 3.34
N GLN A 47 0.88 -10.43 2.68
CA GLN A 47 -0.35 -10.97 3.24
C GLN A 47 -1.31 -9.91 3.80
N VAL A 48 -1.31 -8.70 3.22
CA VAL A 48 -2.25 -7.65 3.63
C VAL A 48 -3.68 -8.07 3.26
N ALA A 49 -4.53 -8.23 4.29
CA ALA A 49 -5.87 -8.76 4.13
C ALA A 49 -6.83 -7.83 3.35
N ARG A 50 -6.60 -6.51 3.41
CA ARG A 50 -7.47 -5.51 2.76
C ARG A 50 -6.64 -4.39 2.16
N ILE A 51 -6.71 -4.27 0.83
CA ILE A 51 -6.04 -3.21 0.06
C ILE A 51 -7.12 -2.37 -0.62
N GLY A 52 -7.07 -1.06 -0.40
CA GLY A 52 -7.91 -0.08 -1.09
C GLY A 52 -7.08 0.85 -1.97
N LEU A 53 -7.58 1.19 -3.16
CA LEU A 53 -6.99 2.24 -3.99
C LEU A 53 -7.79 3.54 -3.81
N LEU A 54 -7.11 4.61 -3.41
CA LEU A 54 -7.71 5.93 -3.31
C LEU A 54 -7.02 6.85 -4.31
N VAL A 55 -7.76 7.24 -5.34
CA VAL A 55 -7.29 8.20 -6.34
C VAL A 55 -7.55 9.60 -5.81
N GLN A 56 -6.51 10.31 -5.39
CA GLN A 56 -6.64 11.72 -5.05
C GLN A 56 -6.61 12.53 -6.34
N GLN A 57 -7.76 13.09 -6.71
CA GLN A 57 -7.79 14.13 -7.73
C GLN A 57 -7.28 15.40 -7.06
N GLY A 58 -6.09 15.84 -7.46
CA GLY A 58 -5.50 17.10 -7.01
C GLY A 58 -6.52 18.22 -7.14
N ARG A 59 -6.71 18.94 -6.04
CA ARG A 59 -7.51 20.18 -6.04
C ARG A 59 -6.67 21.31 -6.59
#